data_AF-A0AAW2RHA4-F1
#
_entry.id   AF-A0AAW2RHA4-F1
#
_cell.length_a   1.000
_cell.length_b   1.000
_cell.length_c   1.000
_cell.angle_alpha   90.00
_cell.angle_beta   90.00
_cell.angle_gamma   90.00
#
_symmetry.space_group_name_H-M   'P 1'
#
loop_
_entity.id
_entity.type
_entity.pdbx_description
1 polymer ?
#
loop_
_entity_poly.entity_id
_entity_poly.type
_entity_poly.pdbx_seq_one_letter_code
_entity_poly.pdbx_strand_id
1 'polypeptide(L)'
;MVVKWNGSGADLRSQQKVTSQQWQLVTAFCQMHNIPLSTKYLAVLARDNDWVGFLSEAQVGKYPFETVIQVVLESLATVLMEGSGRRLCRRIISVVKAANVLGLTFVEAFEKQPIELLQLLSLKAQDSFEEANLLVRTHSMPAASIAQILAESFLKGLLAAHRGGYMDSQKEEGPAPLLWRFSDFLKWAELCPSDSEIGHALMRLVITGQEIPHACEVELLILSHHFYKLSACLDGVDVLVALAATRVEAYVWEGDFSCLARLITGVGNFHALNFILGILIENGQLDLLLQKYSAAADANSGTAEAVRGFRMAVLTSLKQFNPNDLDAFAMVYNHFDMKHETASLLELRARQSSQQWFYRYDKDQNEDLLQSMRYYIEAAEVHSSIDAGNNTRRACAQASLVSLQIRMPDTKWLDLSETNARRILVEQSRFQEALIVAEAYGLNQPSEWALVLWEQMLNPELTEQFVAEFVAVLPLQPSMLVELARFYRSEMQARGDQSQFSVWLTGGGLPADWAKYLGRSFRCLLKRTRDFRLKLHLATTATGFDDVIDACNRELDKVPENAGPLILRKGHGGAYLPLM
;
A
#
# COMPACT_ATOMS: atom_id res chain seq x y z
N MET A 1 -10.68 -63.28 -33.95
CA MET A 1 -9.54 -64.15 -33.59
C MET A 1 -9.98 -65.04 -32.45
N VAL A 2 -10.02 -66.36 -32.67
CA VAL A 2 -10.34 -67.36 -31.64
C VAL A 2 -9.13 -67.45 -30.70
N VAL A 3 -9.28 -66.97 -29.47
CA VAL A 3 -8.25 -67.08 -28.44
C VAL A 3 -8.31 -68.50 -27.87
N LYS A 4 -7.23 -69.26 -28.08
CA LYS A 4 -6.98 -70.57 -27.43
C LYS A 4 -6.88 -70.37 -25.91
N TRP A 5 -7.84 -70.93 -25.18
CA TRP A 5 -7.79 -71.10 -23.73
C TRP A 5 -6.87 -72.27 -23.40
N ASN A 6 -5.63 -71.99 -22.99
CA ASN A 6 -4.72 -73.00 -22.43
C ASN A 6 -4.29 -72.56 -21.02
N GLY A 7 -4.89 -73.20 -20.01
CA GLY A 7 -4.56 -73.08 -18.58
C GLY A 7 -5.49 -72.17 -17.76
N SER A 8 -5.89 -72.62 -16.55
CA SER A 8 -6.50 -71.83 -15.45
C SER A 8 -8.03 -71.80 -15.25
N GLY A 9 -8.87 -72.52 -16.01
CA GLY A 9 -10.34 -72.42 -15.83
C GLY A 9 -10.88 -72.91 -14.46
N ALA A 10 -10.29 -73.96 -13.89
CA ALA A 10 -10.68 -74.51 -12.59
C ALA A 10 -10.11 -73.69 -11.42
N ASP A 11 -8.86 -73.22 -11.55
CA ASP A 11 -8.20 -72.38 -10.54
C ASP A 11 -8.87 -71.01 -10.45
N LEU A 12 -9.21 -70.39 -11.58
CA LEU A 12 -10.00 -69.15 -11.64
C LEU A 12 -11.36 -69.30 -10.96
N ARG A 13 -12.10 -70.40 -11.22
CA ARG A 13 -13.38 -70.66 -10.53
C ARG A 13 -13.21 -70.90 -9.03
N SER A 14 -12.14 -71.56 -8.62
CA SER A 14 -11.85 -71.80 -7.19
C SER A 14 -11.54 -70.49 -6.46
N GLN A 15 -10.75 -69.61 -7.09
CA GLN A 15 -10.45 -68.28 -6.60
C GLN A 15 -11.70 -67.40 -6.57
N GLN A 16 -12.49 -67.39 -7.65
CA GLN A 16 -13.77 -66.67 -7.72
C GLN A 16 -14.76 -67.11 -6.62
N LYS A 17 -14.81 -68.41 -6.31
CA LYS A 17 -15.67 -68.93 -5.25
C LYS A 17 -15.23 -68.45 -3.87
N VAL A 18 -13.92 -68.40 -3.62
CA VAL A 18 -13.36 -67.87 -2.37
C VAL A 18 -13.60 -66.37 -2.25
N THR A 19 -13.39 -65.60 -3.34
CA THR A 19 -13.63 -64.16 -3.34
C THR A 19 -15.13 -63.82 -3.21
N SER A 20 -16.01 -64.60 -3.83
CA SER A 20 -17.48 -64.47 -3.68
C SER A 20 -17.90 -64.71 -2.23
N GLN A 21 -17.39 -65.75 -1.58
CA GLN A 21 -17.68 -66.00 -0.15
C GLN A 21 -17.17 -64.89 0.77
N GLN A 22 -15.98 -64.36 0.52
CA GLN A 22 -15.45 -63.22 1.26
C GLN A 22 -16.29 -61.96 1.01
N TRP A 23 -16.75 -61.74 -0.22
CA TRP A 23 -17.57 -60.58 -0.57
C TRP A 23 -19.00 -60.68 -0.03
N GLN A 24 -19.55 -61.89 0.08
CA GLN A 24 -20.84 -62.12 0.73
C GLN A 24 -20.82 -61.70 2.21
N LEU A 25 -19.70 -61.91 2.91
CA LEU A 25 -19.54 -61.41 4.29
C LEU A 25 -19.55 -59.88 4.34
N VAL A 26 -18.87 -59.21 3.38
CA VAL A 26 -18.86 -57.75 3.28
C VAL A 26 -20.26 -57.22 2.95
N THR A 27 -20.97 -57.87 2.03
CA THR A 27 -22.34 -57.53 1.62
C THR A 27 -23.32 -57.67 2.80
N ALA A 28 -23.25 -58.79 3.53
CA ALA A 28 -24.06 -59.03 4.72
C ALA A 28 -23.75 -58.03 5.83
N PHE A 29 -22.47 -57.72 6.07
CA PHE A 29 -22.06 -56.69 7.02
C PHE A 29 -22.63 -55.32 6.67
N CYS A 30 -22.48 -54.87 5.42
CA CYS A 30 -23.04 -53.61 4.96
C CYS A 30 -24.56 -53.53 5.12
N GLN A 31 -25.28 -54.60 4.76
CA GLN A 31 -26.74 -54.68 4.93
C GLN A 31 -27.17 -54.64 6.40
N MET A 32 -26.45 -55.36 7.28
CA MET A 32 -26.74 -55.39 8.72
C MET A 32 -26.46 -54.05 9.42
N HIS A 33 -25.47 -53.30 8.94
CA HIS A 33 -25.07 -52.00 9.51
C HIS A 33 -25.66 -50.79 8.76
N ASN A 34 -26.54 -51.03 7.78
CA ASN A 34 -27.15 -49.99 6.94
C ASN A 34 -26.11 -49.08 6.24
N ILE A 35 -25.00 -49.68 5.81
CA ILE A 35 -23.90 -49.02 5.09
C ILE A 35 -24.12 -49.25 3.58
N PRO A 36 -23.91 -48.24 2.72
CA PRO A 36 -24.04 -48.40 1.27
C PRO A 36 -23.13 -49.51 0.73
N LEU A 37 -23.71 -50.38 -0.11
CA LEU A 37 -23.01 -51.52 -0.71
C LEU A 37 -21.96 -51.06 -1.72
N SER A 38 -20.77 -51.67 -1.67
CA SER A 38 -19.68 -51.34 -2.58
C SER A 38 -19.87 -51.99 -3.95
N THR A 39 -19.68 -51.24 -5.03
CA THR A 39 -19.74 -51.76 -6.41
C THR A 39 -18.41 -52.36 -6.89
N LYS A 40 -17.35 -52.35 -6.06
CA LYS A 40 -16.00 -52.76 -6.47
C LYS A 40 -15.93 -54.19 -7.00
N TYR A 41 -16.61 -55.13 -6.35
CA TYR A 41 -16.59 -56.52 -6.80
C TYR A 41 -17.37 -56.73 -8.10
N LEU A 42 -18.52 -56.06 -8.25
CA LEU A 42 -19.26 -56.03 -9.52
C LEU A 42 -18.39 -55.46 -10.66
N ALA A 43 -17.60 -54.41 -10.41
CA ALA A 43 -16.68 -53.86 -11.40
C ALA A 43 -15.56 -54.85 -11.79
N VAL A 44 -15.04 -55.65 -10.84
CA VAL A 44 -14.05 -56.71 -11.11
C VAL A 44 -14.66 -57.81 -11.98
N LEU A 45 -15.85 -58.30 -11.63
CA LEU A 45 -16.54 -59.34 -12.41
C LEU A 45 -16.85 -58.87 -13.84
N ALA A 46 -17.29 -57.62 -13.99
CA ALA A 46 -17.52 -57.02 -15.31
C ALA A 46 -16.23 -56.85 -16.12
N ARG A 47 -15.11 -56.51 -15.47
CA ARG A 47 -13.79 -56.38 -16.13
C ARG A 47 -13.24 -57.73 -16.59
N ASP A 48 -13.49 -58.77 -15.80
CA ASP A 48 -13.04 -60.14 -16.09
C ASP A 48 -14.00 -60.86 -17.06
N ASN A 49 -15.00 -60.14 -17.61
CA ASN A 49 -16.02 -60.61 -18.55
C ASN A 49 -16.90 -61.75 -17.98
N ASP A 50 -17.03 -61.82 -16.65
CA ASP A 50 -17.89 -62.77 -15.94
C ASP A 50 -19.27 -62.18 -15.65
N TRP A 51 -20.09 -62.09 -16.70
CA TRP A 51 -21.44 -61.52 -16.61
C TRP A 51 -22.42 -62.37 -15.80
N VAL A 52 -22.19 -63.68 -15.72
CA VAL A 52 -23.04 -64.59 -14.94
C VAL A 52 -22.77 -64.40 -13.45
N GLY A 53 -21.50 -64.37 -13.05
CA GLY A 53 -21.09 -64.00 -11.69
C GLY A 53 -21.61 -62.61 -11.33
N PHE A 54 -21.43 -61.63 -12.22
CA PHE A 54 -21.91 -60.26 -12.06
C PHE A 54 -23.41 -60.17 -11.75
N LEU A 55 -24.27 -60.80 -12.58
CA LEU A 55 -25.72 -60.75 -12.39
C LEU A 55 -26.15 -61.47 -11.11
N SER A 56 -25.50 -62.60 -10.79
CA SER A 56 -25.80 -63.35 -9.57
C SER A 56 -25.48 -62.54 -8.31
N GLU A 57 -24.32 -61.88 -8.27
CA GLU A 57 -23.90 -61.05 -7.14
C GLU A 57 -24.70 -59.74 -7.05
N ALA A 58 -25.09 -59.16 -8.19
CA ALA A 58 -25.98 -58.00 -8.23
C ALA A 58 -27.36 -58.33 -7.63
N GLN A 59 -27.90 -59.52 -7.94
CA GLN A 59 -29.18 -59.98 -7.42
C GLN A 59 -29.10 -60.37 -5.93
N VAL A 60 -28.05 -61.07 -5.52
CA VAL A 60 -27.82 -61.46 -4.10
C VAL A 60 -27.61 -60.23 -3.23
N GLY A 61 -26.82 -59.27 -3.69
CA GLY A 61 -26.61 -58.00 -2.99
C GLY A 61 -27.80 -57.05 -3.04
N LYS A 62 -28.84 -57.33 -3.85
CA LYS A 62 -30.00 -56.47 -4.10
C LYS A 62 -29.61 -55.05 -4.52
N TYR A 63 -28.64 -54.94 -5.42
CA TYR A 63 -28.23 -53.65 -5.95
C TYR A 63 -29.38 -53.00 -6.75
N PRO A 64 -29.59 -51.67 -6.64
CA PRO A 64 -30.55 -50.96 -7.47
C PRO A 64 -30.21 -51.14 -8.95
N PHE A 65 -31.25 -51.22 -9.79
CA PHE A 65 -31.10 -51.40 -11.24
C PHE A 65 -30.18 -50.34 -11.87
N GLU A 66 -30.29 -49.09 -11.42
CA GLU A 66 -29.47 -47.96 -11.89
C GLU A 66 -27.99 -48.16 -11.58
N THR A 67 -27.66 -48.67 -10.38
CA THR A 67 -26.29 -49.00 -9.98
C THR A 67 -25.72 -50.14 -10.84
N VAL A 68 -26.53 -51.16 -11.12
CA VAL A 68 -26.11 -52.29 -11.96
C VAL A 68 -25.81 -51.82 -13.38
N ILE A 69 -26.70 -51.02 -13.97
CA ILE A 69 -26.49 -50.43 -15.31
C ILE A 69 -25.23 -49.56 -15.33
N GLN A 70 -25.01 -48.73 -14.32
CA GLN A 70 -23.84 -47.86 -14.25
C GLN A 70 -22.54 -48.67 -14.32
N VAL A 71 -22.42 -49.75 -13.54
CA VAL A 71 -21.20 -50.60 -13.53
C VAL A 71 -21.00 -51.31 -14.88
N VAL A 72 -22.09 -51.78 -15.50
CA VAL A 72 -22.03 -52.39 -16.85
C VAL A 72 -21.52 -51.37 -17.86
N LEU A 73 -22.09 -50.15 -17.87
CA LEU A 73 -21.71 -49.11 -18.83
C LEU A 73 -20.28 -48.60 -18.60
N GLU A 74 -19.84 -48.47 -17.34
CA GLU A 74 -18.48 -48.10 -17.00
C GLU A 74 -17.48 -49.16 -17.50
N SER A 75 -17.77 -50.45 -17.30
CA SER A 75 -16.96 -51.55 -17.84
C SER A 75 -16.93 -51.51 -19.37
N LEU A 76 -18.08 -51.39 -20.03
CA LEU A 76 -18.14 -51.29 -21.50
C LEU A 76 -17.39 -50.06 -22.05
N ALA A 77 -17.43 -48.92 -21.35
CA ALA A 77 -16.69 -47.73 -21.75
C ALA A 77 -15.15 -47.87 -21.65
N THR A 78 -14.66 -48.84 -20.86
CA THR A 78 -13.23 -49.19 -20.78
C THR A 78 -12.80 -50.21 -21.83
N VAL A 79 -13.71 -51.12 -22.23
CA VAL A 79 -13.44 -52.20 -23.19
C VAL A 79 -13.61 -51.74 -24.65
N LEU A 80 -14.52 -50.79 -24.91
CA LEU A 80 -14.75 -50.27 -26.26
C LEU A 80 -13.62 -49.32 -26.70
N MET A 81 -12.97 -49.64 -27.82
CA MET A 81 -11.99 -48.77 -28.51
C MET A 81 -12.64 -47.43 -28.94
N GLU A 82 -11.82 -46.39 -29.18
CA GLU A 82 -12.30 -45.04 -29.52
C GLU A 82 -13.32 -45.04 -30.67
N GLY A 83 -14.58 -44.71 -30.37
CA GLY A 83 -15.69 -44.85 -31.30
C GLY A 83 -17.03 -44.35 -30.75
N SER A 84 -18.10 -44.48 -31.54
CA SER A 84 -19.47 -44.05 -31.20
C SER A 84 -20.05 -44.78 -29.98
N GLY A 85 -19.75 -46.07 -29.80
CA GLY A 85 -20.21 -46.86 -28.65
C GLY A 85 -19.70 -46.33 -27.31
N ARG A 86 -18.40 -46.01 -27.21
CA ARG A 86 -17.80 -45.44 -26.01
C ARG A 86 -18.40 -44.09 -25.64
N ARG A 87 -18.70 -43.24 -26.64
CA ARG A 87 -19.38 -41.95 -26.45
C ARG A 87 -20.81 -42.12 -25.93
N LEU A 88 -21.56 -43.08 -26.48
CA LEU A 88 -22.91 -43.36 -26.00
C LEU A 88 -22.92 -43.87 -24.56
N CYS A 89 -22.03 -44.80 -24.20
CA CYS A 89 -21.91 -45.27 -22.81
C CYS A 89 -21.59 -44.11 -21.86
N ARG A 90 -20.64 -43.23 -22.22
CA ARG A 90 -20.32 -42.05 -21.40
C ARG A 90 -21.49 -41.08 -21.26
N ARG A 91 -22.30 -40.88 -22.31
CA ARG A 91 -23.51 -40.05 -22.25
C ARG A 91 -24.58 -40.64 -21.33
N ILE A 92 -24.78 -41.96 -21.37
CA ILE A 92 -25.76 -42.58 -20.47
C ILE A 92 -25.26 -42.53 -19.02
N ILE A 93 -23.96 -42.78 -18.79
CA ILE A 93 -23.35 -42.65 -17.46
C ILE A 93 -23.50 -41.23 -16.92
N SER A 94 -23.30 -40.19 -17.74
CA SER A 94 -23.46 -38.80 -17.28
C SER A 94 -24.89 -38.51 -16.85
N VAL A 95 -25.89 -39.04 -17.57
CA VAL A 95 -27.32 -38.87 -17.20
C VAL A 95 -27.65 -39.64 -15.92
N VAL A 96 -27.16 -40.87 -15.75
CA VAL A 96 -27.37 -41.66 -14.52
C VAL A 96 -26.76 -40.95 -13.30
N LYS A 97 -25.52 -40.44 -13.43
CA LYS A 97 -24.87 -39.70 -12.34
C LYS A 97 -25.61 -38.41 -12.00
N ALA A 98 -26.05 -37.65 -13.02
CA ALA A 98 -26.88 -36.47 -12.82
C ALA A 98 -28.21 -36.80 -12.13
N ALA A 99 -28.87 -37.89 -12.53
CA ALA A 99 -30.12 -38.36 -11.92
C ALA A 99 -29.94 -38.67 -10.42
N ASN A 100 -28.86 -39.38 -10.07
CA ASN A 100 -28.53 -39.73 -8.68
C ASN A 100 -28.34 -38.49 -7.80
N VAL A 101 -27.61 -37.47 -8.29
CA VAL A 101 -27.38 -36.23 -7.53
C VAL A 101 -28.67 -35.40 -7.43
N LEU A 102 -29.50 -35.41 -8.47
CA LEU A 102 -30.76 -34.68 -8.48
C LEU A 102 -31.86 -35.38 -7.66
N GLY A 103 -31.74 -36.69 -7.41
CA GLY A 103 -32.78 -37.51 -6.80
C GLY A 103 -33.92 -37.84 -7.77
N LEU A 104 -33.64 -37.84 -9.07
CA LEU A 104 -34.58 -38.20 -10.15
C LEU A 104 -34.40 -39.66 -10.52
N THR A 105 -35.45 -40.29 -11.04
CA THR A 105 -35.31 -41.60 -11.67
C THR A 105 -34.55 -41.49 -13.00
N PHE A 106 -33.89 -42.56 -13.43
CA PHE A 106 -33.21 -42.56 -14.73
C PHE A 106 -34.13 -42.17 -15.90
N VAL A 107 -35.39 -42.61 -15.88
CA VAL A 107 -36.36 -42.33 -16.96
C VAL A 107 -36.66 -40.83 -17.04
N GLU A 108 -36.95 -40.20 -15.90
CA GLU A 108 -37.22 -38.76 -15.84
C GLU A 108 -36.01 -37.91 -16.26
N ALA A 109 -34.79 -38.37 -15.92
CA ALA A 109 -33.58 -37.68 -16.33
C ALA A 109 -33.27 -37.87 -17.83
N PHE A 110 -33.54 -39.05 -18.37
CA PHE A 110 -33.26 -39.36 -19.78
C PHE A 110 -34.24 -38.67 -20.76
N GLU A 111 -35.48 -38.43 -20.34
CA GLU A 111 -36.46 -37.67 -21.13
C GLU A 111 -36.13 -36.17 -21.24
N LYS A 112 -35.35 -35.64 -20.29
CA LYS A 112 -34.96 -34.23 -20.26
C LYS A 112 -33.86 -33.91 -21.26
N GLN A 113 -33.87 -32.68 -21.77
CA GLN A 113 -32.75 -32.19 -22.55
C GLN A 113 -31.50 -32.01 -21.67
N PRO A 114 -30.27 -32.21 -22.20
CA PRO A 114 -29.04 -32.00 -21.44
C PRO A 114 -28.91 -30.60 -20.81
N ILE A 115 -29.49 -29.60 -21.48
CA ILE A 115 -29.55 -28.19 -21.04
C ILE A 115 -30.42 -28.06 -19.79
N GLU A 116 -31.58 -28.72 -19.74
CA GLU A 116 -32.46 -28.72 -18.56
C GLU A 116 -31.81 -29.45 -17.38
N LEU A 117 -31.12 -30.57 -17.64
CA LEU A 117 -30.37 -31.28 -16.60
C LEU A 117 -29.24 -30.41 -16.04
N LEU A 118 -28.51 -29.69 -16.90
CA LEU A 118 -27.48 -28.76 -16.46
C LEU A 118 -28.06 -27.63 -15.60
N GLN A 119 -29.24 -27.12 -15.95
CA GLN A 119 -29.93 -26.11 -15.15
C GLN A 119 -30.28 -26.65 -13.75
N LEU A 120 -30.80 -27.87 -13.65
CA LEU A 120 -31.09 -28.49 -12.36
C LEU A 120 -29.83 -28.73 -11.53
N LEU A 121 -28.73 -29.17 -12.15
CA LEU A 121 -27.44 -29.35 -11.47
C LEU A 121 -26.89 -28.01 -10.98
N SER A 122 -26.96 -26.95 -11.78
CA SER A 122 -26.50 -25.60 -11.38
C SER A 122 -27.23 -25.04 -10.16
N LEU A 123 -28.46 -25.50 -9.88
CA LEU A 123 -29.20 -25.13 -8.68
C LEU A 123 -28.73 -25.88 -7.42
N LYS A 124 -28.03 -27.03 -7.56
CA LYS A 124 -27.40 -27.81 -6.47
C LYS A 124 -25.88 -27.64 -6.41
N ALA A 125 -25.37 -26.50 -6.88
CA ALA A 125 -24.00 -26.34 -7.35
C ALA A 125 -22.85 -26.90 -6.50
N GLN A 126 -22.89 -26.80 -5.17
CA GLN A 126 -21.79 -27.28 -4.33
C GLN A 126 -21.55 -28.79 -4.43
N ASP A 127 -22.61 -29.58 -4.65
CA ASP A 127 -22.55 -31.05 -4.64
C ASP A 127 -22.59 -31.69 -6.04
N SER A 128 -22.58 -30.89 -7.12
CA SER A 128 -22.96 -31.35 -8.47
C SER A 128 -22.01 -30.92 -9.60
N PHE A 129 -20.87 -30.30 -9.27
CA PHE A 129 -19.92 -29.79 -10.26
C PHE A 129 -19.31 -30.91 -11.11
N GLU A 130 -18.95 -32.04 -10.51
CA GLU A 130 -18.33 -33.17 -11.24
C GLU A 130 -19.29 -33.76 -12.27
N GLU A 131 -20.57 -33.90 -11.90
CA GLU A 131 -21.65 -34.38 -12.77
C GLU A 131 -21.94 -33.38 -13.89
N ALA A 132 -21.98 -32.09 -13.59
CA ALA A 132 -22.15 -31.04 -14.59
C ALA A 132 -21.00 -31.04 -15.61
N ASN A 133 -19.75 -31.16 -15.15
CA ASN A 133 -18.57 -31.25 -16.02
C ASN A 133 -18.61 -32.49 -16.92
N LEU A 134 -19.01 -33.64 -16.35
CA LEU A 134 -19.17 -34.86 -17.13
C LEU A 134 -20.29 -34.72 -18.17
N LEU A 135 -21.40 -34.08 -17.83
CA LEU A 135 -22.52 -33.84 -18.74
C LEU A 135 -22.10 -32.95 -19.93
N VAL A 136 -21.40 -31.84 -19.65
CA VAL A 136 -20.91 -30.90 -20.68
C VAL A 136 -19.87 -31.55 -21.61
N ARG A 137 -18.95 -32.36 -21.07
CA ARG A 137 -17.93 -33.05 -21.89
C ARG A 137 -18.50 -34.16 -22.77
N THR A 138 -19.67 -34.71 -22.43
CA THR A 138 -20.25 -35.88 -23.13
C THR A 138 -21.35 -35.49 -24.10
N HIS A 139 -22.05 -34.38 -23.87
CA HIS A 139 -23.15 -33.90 -24.68
C HIS A 139 -22.75 -32.64 -25.46
N SER A 140 -23.15 -32.56 -26.73
CA SER A 140 -22.98 -31.34 -27.51
C SER A 140 -24.02 -30.32 -27.06
N MET A 141 -23.56 -29.21 -26.48
CA MET A 141 -24.40 -28.08 -26.08
C MET A 141 -23.77 -26.77 -26.59
N PRO A 142 -24.58 -25.81 -27.05
CA PRO A 142 -24.07 -24.52 -27.49
C PRO A 142 -23.55 -23.72 -26.29
N ALA A 143 -22.40 -23.06 -26.47
CA ALA A 143 -21.75 -22.26 -25.44
C ALA A 143 -22.69 -21.18 -24.86
N ALA A 144 -23.47 -20.52 -25.73
CA ALA A 144 -24.45 -19.51 -25.34
C ALA A 144 -25.50 -20.03 -24.35
N SER A 145 -25.99 -21.27 -24.51
CA SER A 145 -26.98 -21.85 -23.58
C SER A 145 -26.36 -22.25 -22.25
N ILE A 146 -25.11 -22.74 -22.25
CA ILE A 146 -24.36 -23.01 -21.03
C ILE A 146 -24.16 -21.71 -20.26
N ALA A 147 -23.63 -20.68 -20.92
CA ALA A 147 -23.43 -19.35 -20.37
C ALA A 147 -24.73 -18.76 -19.79
N GLN A 148 -25.84 -18.87 -20.53
CA GLN A 148 -27.16 -18.41 -20.06
C GLN A 148 -27.60 -19.11 -18.77
N ILE A 149 -27.53 -20.45 -18.71
CA ILE A 149 -27.91 -21.21 -17.51
C ILE A 149 -27.04 -20.81 -16.32
N LEU A 150 -25.73 -20.72 -16.52
CA LEU A 150 -24.80 -20.35 -15.46
C LEU A 150 -25.13 -18.94 -14.95
N ALA A 151 -25.31 -17.98 -15.85
CA ALA A 151 -25.68 -16.61 -15.50
C ALA A 151 -27.02 -16.53 -14.73
N GLU A 152 -28.05 -17.25 -15.18
CA GLU A 152 -29.36 -17.30 -14.51
C GLU A 152 -29.27 -17.97 -13.13
N SER A 153 -28.51 -19.06 -13.01
CA SER A 153 -28.29 -19.77 -11.75
C SER A 153 -27.56 -18.88 -10.74
N PHE A 154 -26.57 -18.12 -11.22
CA PHE A 154 -25.83 -17.17 -10.41
C PHE A 154 -26.70 -16.01 -9.94
N LEU A 155 -27.52 -15.42 -10.83
CA LEU A 155 -28.47 -14.37 -10.44
C LEU A 155 -29.46 -14.88 -9.37
N LYS A 156 -29.96 -16.11 -9.48
CA LYS A 156 -30.83 -16.70 -8.44
C LYS A 156 -30.11 -16.83 -7.10
N GLY A 157 -28.85 -17.27 -7.10
CA GLY A 157 -28.03 -17.35 -5.89
C GLY A 157 -27.75 -15.97 -5.30
N LEU A 158 -27.47 -14.98 -6.12
CA LEU A 158 -27.20 -13.60 -5.72
C LEU A 158 -28.43 -12.92 -5.11
N LEU A 159 -29.62 -13.10 -5.71
CA LEU A 159 -30.89 -12.61 -5.16
C LEU A 159 -31.22 -13.28 -3.82
N ALA A 160 -30.93 -14.58 -3.68
CA ALA A 160 -31.09 -15.29 -2.42
C ALA A 160 -30.13 -14.77 -1.34
N ALA A 161 -28.87 -14.51 -1.71
CA ALA A 161 -27.87 -13.94 -0.82
C ALA A 161 -28.25 -12.52 -0.35
N HIS A 162 -28.75 -11.69 -1.26
CA HIS A 162 -29.23 -10.34 -0.95
C HIS A 162 -30.43 -10.38 0.01
N ARG A 163 -31.44 -11.23 -0.25
CA ARG A 163 -32.60 -11.39 0.65
C ARG A 163 -32.21 -11.94 2.03
N GLY A 164 -31.16 -12.73 2.10
CA GLY A 164 -30.62 -13.30 3.34
C GLY A 164 -29.61 -12.41 4.07
N GLY A 165 -29.23 -11.25 3.53
CA GLY A 165 -28.22 -10.36 4.14
C GLY A 165 -26.79 -10.92 4.12
N TYR A 166 -26.52 -11.91 3.28
CA TYR A 166 -25.21 -12.57 3.17
C TYR A 166 -24.18 -11.78 2.35
N MET A 167 -24.61 -10.72 1.66
CA MET A 167 -23.73 -9.87 0.84
C MET A 167 -22.88 -8.91 1.69
N ASP A 168 -23.44 -8.38 2.79
CA ASP A 168 -22.79 -7.40 3.65
C ASP A 168 -22.14 -8.03 4.88
N SER A 169 -22.63 -9.20 5.30
CA SER A 169 -22.06 -9.95 6.41
C SER A 169 -20.98 -10.89 5.86
N GLN A 170 -19.72 -10.70 6.26
CA GLN A 170 -18.58 -11.59 5.96
C GLN A 170 -18.74 -13.01 6.57
N LYS A 171 -19.96 -13.54 6.62
CA LYS A 171 -20.28 -14.86 7.13
C LYS A 171 -19.90 -15.90 6.08
N GLU A 172 -19.15 -16.91 6.51
CA GLU A 172 -18.77 -18.06 5.68
C GLU A 172 -19.96 -18.96 5.32
N GLU A 173 -21.10 -18.78 5.99
CA GLU A 173 -22.34 -19.47 5.69
C GLU A 173 -23.17 -18.65 4.70
N GLY A 174 -23.44 -19.21 3.53
CA GLY A 174 -24.30 -18.60 2.51
C GLY A 174 -25.55 -19.43 2.23
N PRO A 175 -26.36 -19.03 1.24
CA PRO A 175 -27.50 -19.82 0.78
C PRO A 175 -27.03 -21.09 0.07
N ALA A 176 -26.63 -22.11 0.83
CA ALA A 176 -26.40 -23.45 0.29
C ALA A 176 -27.74 -23.97 -0.27
N PRO A 177 -27.77 -24.58 -1.47
CA PRO A 177 -26.64 -25.04 -2.30
C PRO A 177 -26.32 -24.13 -3.54
N LEU A 178 -26.79 -22.88 -3.57
CA LEU A 178 -26.75 -22.02 -4.77
C LEU A 178 -25.38 -21.40 -5.05
N LEU A 179 -25.12 -21.07 -6.33
CA LEU A 179 -23.96 -20.27 -6.75
C LEU A 179 -24.20 -18.80 -6.45
N TRP A 180 -23.51 -18.27 -5.44
CA TRP A 180 -23.58 -16.84 -5.10
C TRP A 180 -22.21 -16.20 -4.93
N ARG A 181 -21.15 -16.99 -4.71
CA ARG A 181 -19.78 -16.48 -4.58
C ARG A 181 -19.12 -16.33 -5.93
N PHE A 182 -18.35 -15.25 -6.07
CA PHE A 182 -17.54 -14.97 -7.25
C PHE A 182 -16.57 -16.12 -7.55
N SER A 183 -15.88 -16.64 -6.53
CA SER A 183 -14.92 -17.74 -6.66
C SER A 183 -15.55 -19.07 -7.09
N ASP A 184 -16.74 -19.38 -6.57
CA ASP A 184 -17.45 -20.61 -6.94
C ASP A 184 -18.01 -20.50 -8.37
N PHE A 185 -18.48 -19.31 -8.77
CA PHE A 185 -18.90 -19.06 -10.14
C PHE A 185 -17.75 -19.22 -11.14
N LEU A 186 -16.54 -18.74 -10.82
CA LEU A 186 -15.37 -18.89 -11.69
C LEU A 186 -15.05 -20.36 -12.00
N LYS A 187 -15.18 -21.26 -11.00
CA LYS A 187 -15.01 -22.71 -11.24
C LYS A 187 -16.07 -23.26 -12.18
N TRP A 188 -17.33 -22.83 -12.02
CA TRP A 188 -18.43 -23.24 -12.90
C TRP A 188 -18.34 -22.64 -14.30
N ALA A 189 -17.75 -21.45 -14.45
CA ALA A 189 -17.52 -20.80 -15.73
C ALA A 189 -16.56 -21.60 -16.63
N GLU A 190 -15.62 -22.37 -16.06
CA GLU A 190 -14.73 -23.27 -16.82
C GLU A 190 -15.49 -24.34 -17.62
N LEU A 191 -16.77 -24.59 -17.31
CA LEU A 191 -17.63 -25.48 -18.07
C LEU A 191 -17.98 -24.91 -19.45
N CYS A 192 -18.01 -23.58 -19.59
CA CYS A 192 -18.31 -22.94 -20.86
C CYS A 192 -17.04 -22.90 -21.72
N PRO A 193 -17.09 -23.28 -23.01
CA PRO A 193 -15.93 -23.21 -23.89
C PRO A 193 -15.58 -21.79 -24.35
N SER A 194 -16.43 -20.79 -24.05
CA SER A 194 -16.25 -19.40 -24.46
C SER A 194 -16.58 -18.44 -23.32
N ASP A 195 -15.57 -17.68 -22.88
CA ASP A 195 -15.70 -16.66 -21.84
C ASP A 195 -16.55 -15.46 -22.29
N SER A 196 -16.47 -15.09 -23.57
CA SER A 196 -17.24 -13.96 -24.10
C SER A 196 -18.74 -14.21 -24.01
N GLU A 197 -19.20 -15.43 -24.24
CA GLU A 197 -20.62 -15.80 -24.13
C GLU A 197 -21.14 -15.66 -22.69
N ILE A 198 -20.30 -15.91 -21.68
CA ILE A 198 -20.64 -15.67 -20.27
C ILE A 198 -20.85 -14.19 -20.03
N GLY A 199 -19.91 -13.34 -20.50
CA GLY A 199 -20.06 -11.88 -20.42
C GLY A 199 -21.36 -11.39 -21.07
N HIS A 200 -21.68 -11.87 -22.27
CA HIS A 200 -22.92 -11.50 -22.96
C HIS A 200 -24.18 -11.99 -22.24
N ALA A 201 -24.16 -13.20 -21.68
CA ALA A 201 -25.29 -13.75 -20.93
C ALA A 201 -25.58 -12.94 -19.66
N LEU A 202 -24.53 -12.59 -18.91
CA LEU A 202 -24.64 -11.74 -17.70
C LEU A 202 -25.13 -10.33 -18.05
N MET A 203 -24.58 -9.71 -19.09
CA MET A 203 -25.03 -8.40 -19.57
C MET A 203 -26.50 -8.42 -20.02
N ARG A 204 -26.92 -9.49 -20.70
CA ARG A 204 -28.33 -9.66 -21.11
C ARG A 204 -29.24 -9.64 -19.88
N LEU A 205 -28.88 -10.33 -18.80
CA LEU A 205 -29.66 -10.33 -17.57
C LEU A 205 -29.80 -8.92 -16.96
N VAL A 206 -28.75 -8.10 -17.00
CA VAL A 206 -28.81 -6.71 -16.52
C VAL A 206 -29.71 -5.84 -17.41
N ILE A 207 -29.64 -6.03 -18.73
CA ILE A 207 -30.42 -5.26 -19.71
C ILE A 207 -31.90 -5.65 -19.66
N THR A 208 -32.22 -6.94 -19.58
CA THR A 208 -33.60 -7.45 -19.62
C THR A 208 -34.25 -7.57 -18.25
N GLY A 209 -33.44 -7.61 -17.19
CA GLY A 209 -33.90 -7.80 -15.82
C GLY A 209 -34.62 -6.56 -15.31
N GLN A 210 -35.94 -6.67 -15.19
CA GLN A 210 -36.75 -5.70 -14.44
C GLN A 210 -36.64 -6.06 -12.94
N GLU A 211 -36.44 -5.06 -12.08
CA GLU A 211 -36.42 -5.18 -10.61
C GLU A 211 -35.23 -5.98 -10.00
N ILE A 212 -34.04 -5.89 -10.58
CA ILE A 212 -32.82 -6.40 -9.94
C ILE A 212 -32.33 -5.37 -8.90
N PRO A 213 -32.08 -5.75 -7.63
CA PRO A 213 -31.48 -4.84 -6.64
C PRO A 213 -30.11 -4.33 -7.11
N HIS A 214 -29.78 -3.07 -6.80
CA HIS A 214 -28.53 -2.44 -7.23
C HIS A 214 -27.27 -3.23 -6.87
N ALA A 215 -27.23 -3.80 -5.66
CA ALA A 215 -26.10 -4.64 -5.24
C ALA A 215 -25.91 -5.87 -6.13
N CYS A 216 -27.00 -6.48 -6.61
CA CYS A 216 -26.94 -7.64 -7.50
C CYS A 216 -26.50 -7.22 -8.92
N GLU A 217 -27.04 -6.11 -9.40
CA GLU A 217 -26.71 -5.56 -10.72
C GLU A 217 -25.21 -5.25 -10.83
N VAL A 218 -24.63 -4.60 -9.81
CA VAL A 218 -23.21 -4.25 -9.78
C VAL A 218 -22.31 -5.49 -9.82
N GLU A 219 -22.61 -6.56 -9.10
CA GLU A 219 -21.81 -7.78 -9.15
C GLU A 219 -21.90 -8.48 -10.52
N LEU A 220 -23.07 -8.46 -11.17
CA LEU A 220 -23.20 -8.95 -12.54
C LEU A 220 -22.34 -8.14 -13.53
N LEU A 221 -22.31 -6.81 -13.39
CA LEU A 221 -21.47 -5.94 -14.21
C LEU A 221 -19.99 -6.22 -13.98
N ILE A 222 -19.57 -6.41 -12.73
CA ILE A 222 -18.17 -6.72 -12.40
C ILE A 222 -17.75 -8.08 -12.96
N LEU A 223 -18.59 -9.11 -12.84
CA LEU A 223 -18.35 -10.42 -13.48
C LEU A 223 -18.28 -10.31 -15.00
N SER A 224 -19.23 -9.59 -15.61
CA SER A 224 -19.25 -9.39 -17.06
C SER A 224 -17.95 -8.74 -17.54
N HIS A 225 -17.46 -7.73 -16.81
CA HIS A 225 -16.19 -7.08 -17.10
C HIS A 225 -15.00 -8.05 -16.98
N HIS A 226 -14.98 -8.91 -15.95
CA HIS A 226 -13.94 -9.91 -15.78
C HIS A 226 -13.85 -10.85 -16.99
N PHE A 227 -14.98 -11.40 -17.45
CA PHE A 227 -14.99 -12.29 -18.62
C PHE A 227 -14.67 -11.58 -19.92
N TYR A 228 -15.12 -10.34 -20.12
CA TYR A 228 -14.71 -9.57 -21.30
C TYR A 228 -13.22 -9.26 -21.34
N LYS A 229 -12.60 -9.03 -20.17
CA LYS A 229 -11.15 -8.86 -20.06
C LYS A 229 -10.40 -10.15 -20.39
N LEU A 230 -10.87 -11.31 -19.88
CA LEU A 230 -10.30 -12.62 -20.19
C LEU A 230 -10.39 -12.95 -21.68
N SER A 231 -11.55 -12.66 -22.30
CA SER A 231 -11.80 -12.94 -23.72
C SER A 231 -11.27 -11.85 -24.68
N ALA A 232 -10.64 -10.78 -24.16
CA ALA A 232 -10.23 -9.59 -24.91
C ALA A 232 -11.36 -8.96 -25.77
N CYS A 233 -12.60 -9.00 -25.30
CA CYS A 233 -13.76 -8.47 -26.03
C CYS A 233 -13.94 -6.98 -25.72
N LEU A 234 -13.30 -6.11 -26.53
CA LEU A 234 -13.35 -4.65 -26.34
C LEU A 234 -14.75 -4.07 -26.53
N ASP A 235 -15.48 -4.53 -27.57
CA ASP A 235 -16.86 -4.08 -27.84
C ASP A 235 -17.78 -4.33 -26.64
N GLY A 236 -17.61 -5.47 -25.95
CA GLY A 236 -18.35 -5.81 -24.74
C GLY A 236 -18.03 -4.87 -23.57
N VAL A 237 -16.77 -4.47 -23.41
CA VAL A 237 -16.35 -3.51 -22.37
C VAL A 237 -16.96 -2.13 -22.64
N ASP A 238 -16.97 -1.65 -23.88
CA ASP A 238 -17.52 -0.34 -24.23
C ASP A 238 -19.04 -0.28 -23.96
N VAL A 239 -19.77 -1.33 -24.35
CA VAL A 239 -21.21 -1.46 -24.05
C VAL A 239 -21.46 -1.53 -22.54
N LEU A 240 -20.61 -2.25 -21.80
CA LEU A 240 -20.71 -2.35 -20.34
C LEU A 240 -20.50 -1.00 -19.66
N VAL A 241 -19.48 -0.25 -20.06
CA VAL A 241 -19.19 1.08 -19.52
C VAL A 241 -20.34 2.05 -19.83
N ALA A 242 -20.88 2.01 -21.04
CA ALA A 242 -22.03 2.85 -21.40
C ALA A 242 -23.27 2.49 -20.57
N LEU A 243 -23.56 1.20 -20.39
CA LEU A 243 -24.67 0.74 -19.55
C LEU A 243 -24.46 1.16 -18.09
N ALA A 244 -23.28 0.93 -17.54
CA ALA A 244 -22.91 1.35 -16.19
C ALA A 244 -23.12 2.86 -16.00
N ALA A 245 -22.69 3.69 -16.97
CA ALA A 245 -22.87 5.14 -16.91
C ALA A 245 -24.34 5.55 -16.85
N THR A 246 -25.23 4.89 -17.61
CA THR A 246 -26.67 5.16 -17.54
C THR A 246 -27.30 4.74 -16.20
N ARG A 247 -26.76 3.71 -15.53
CA ARG A 247 -27.28 3.19 -14.27
C ARG A 247 -26.81 3.98 -13.05
N VAL A 248 -25.65 4.65 -13.16
CA VAL A 248 -25.10 5.51 -12.09
C VAL A 248 -26.11 6.58 -11.66
N GLU A 249 -26.85 7.19 -12.60
CA GLU A 249 -27.87 8.19 -12.27
C GLU A 249 -28.95 7.65 -11.32
N ALA A 250 -29.39 6.41 -11.53
CA ALA A 250 -30.35 5.74 -10.66
C ALA A 250 -29.76 5.46 -9.27
N TYR A 251 -28.52 4.98 -9.20
CA TYR A 251 -27.83 4.71 -7.92
C TYR A 251 -27.63 5.98 -7.10
N VAL A 252 -27.31 7.10 -7.75
CA VAL A 252 -27.17 8.41 -7.10
C VAL A 252 -28.53 8.91 -6.60
N TRP A 253 -29.59 8.73 -7.38
CA TRP A 253 -30.94 9.17 -6.99
C TRP A 253 -31.47 8.41 -5.77
N GLU A 254 -31.14 7.12 -5.64
CA GLU A 254 -31.49 6.30 -4.47
C GLU A 254 -30.49 6.43 -3.31
N GLY A 255 -29.32 7.03 -3.52
CA GLY A 255 -28.29 7.24 -2.49
C GLY A 255 -27.41 6.02 -2.22
N ASP A 256 -27.38 5.03 -3.12
CA ASP A 256 -26.62 3.78 -2.98
C ASP A 256 -25.13 3.94 -3.36
N PHE A 257 -24.41 4.79 -2.62
CA PHE A 257 -22.98 5.03 -2.85
C PHE A 257 -22.10 3.79 -2.60
N SER A 258 -22.58 2.85 -1.79
CA SER A 258 -21.94 1.55 -1.55
C SER A 258 -21.82 0.71 -2.83
N CYS A 259 -22.84 0.78 -3.69
CA CYS A 259 -22.90 0.10 -4.99
C CYS A 259 -21.98 0.80 -6.01
N LEU A 260 -21.99 2.15 -6.05
CA LEU A 260 -21.09 2.93 -6.90
C LEU A 260 -19.60 2.68 -6.58
N ALA A 261 -19.25 2.66 -5.30
CA ALA A 261 -17.89 2.33 -4.85
C ALA A 261 -17.50 0.90 -5.25
N ARG A 262 -18.41 -0.07 -5.10
CA ARG A 262 -18.15 -1.46 -5.50
C ARG A 262 -17.99 -1.60 -7.03
N LEU A 263 -18.79 -0.89 -7.81
CA LEU A 263 -18.73 -0.88 -9.28
C LEU A 263 -17.39 -0.37 -9.77
N ILE A 264 -16.94 0.79 -9.30
CA ILE A 264 -15.68 1.38 -9.79
C ILE A 264 -14.46 0.58 -9.34
N THR A 265 -14.45 0.09 -8.09
CA THR A 265 -13.35 -0.73 -7.56
C THR A 265 -13.31 -2.12 -8.19
N GLY A 266 -14.46 -2.67 -8.58
CA GLY A 266 -14.56 -3.98 -9.24
C GLY A 266 -14.26 -3.97 -10.73
N VAL A 267 -14.75 -2.97 -11.48
CA VAL A 267 -14.47 -2.85 -12.93
C VAL A 267 -13.03 -2.39 -13.15
N GLY A 268 -12.49 -1.49 -12.31
CA GLY A 268 -11.09 -1.08 -12.39
C GLY A 268 -10.72 -0.25 -13.63
N ASN A 269 -11.67 0.05 -14.52
CA ASN A 269 -11.46 0.99 -15.64
C ASN A 269 -11.65 2.43 -15.17
N PHE A 270 -10.67 2.92 -14.40
CA PHE A 270 -10.73 4.25 -13.78
C PHE A 270 -10.71 5.40 -14.78
N HIS A 271 -10.29 5.17 -16.04
CA HIS A 271 -10.26 6.21 -17.06
C HIS A 271 -11.68 6.52 -17.56
N ALA A 272 -12.45 5.49 -17.89
CA ALA A 272 -13.80 5.67 -18.40
C ALA A 272 -14.82 6.00 -17.30
N LEU A 273 -14.58 5.53 -16.07
CA LEU A 273 -15.48 5.72 -14.93
C LEU A 273 -15.04 6.83 -13.96
N ASN A 274 -14.14 7.73 -14.38
CA ASN A 274 -13.63 8.82 -13.54
C ASN A 274 -14.74 9.74 -12.99
N PHE A 275 -15.84 9.92 -13.73
CA PHE A 275 -16.97 10.73 -13.27
C PHE A 275 -17.64 10.16 -12.01
N ILE A 276 -17.62 8.82 -11.82
CA ILE A 276 -18.13 8.18 -10.60
C ILE A 276 -17.27 8.56 -9.38
N LEU A 277 -15.95 8.70 -9.55
CA LEU A 277 -15.08 9.22 -8.49
C LEU A 277 -15.48 10.63 -8.10
N GLY A 278 -15.74 11.50 -9.09
CA GLY A 278 -16.23 12.85 -8.85
C GLY A 278 -17.50 12.86 -7.98
N ILE A 279 -18.51 12.07 -8.37
CA ILE A 279 -19.76 11.95 -7.63
C ILE A 279 -19.52 11.46 -6.19
N LEU A 280 -18.69 10.42 -5.99
CA LEU A 280 -18.42 9.90 -4.64
C LEU A 280 -17.66 10.92 -3.77
N ILE A 281 -16.74 11.67 -4.36
CA ILE A 281 -15.96 12.71 -3.68
C ILE A 281 -16.85 13.89 -3.29
N GLU A 282 -17.70 14.37 -4.19
CA GLU A 282 -18.65 15.47 -3.91
C GLU A 282 -19.66 15.10 -2.80
N ASN A 283 -20.01 13.82 -2.68
CA ASN A 283 -20.91 13.32 -1.64
C ASN A 283 -20.20 12.87 -0.34
N GLY A 284 -18.89 13.10 -0.21
CA GLY A 284 -18.12 12.79 1.01
C GLY A 284 -17.94 11.29 1.29
N GLN A 285 -18.08 10.42 0.29
CA GLN A 285 -18.02 8.95 0.44
C GLN A 285 -16.62 8.38 0.17
N LEU A 286 -15.56 9.17 0.41
CA LEU A 286 -14.18 8.78 0.12
C LEU A 286 -13.72 7.61 1.01
N ASP A 287 -14.06 7.63 2.30
CA ASP A 287 -13.69 6.57 3.24
C ASP A 287 -14.29 5.22 2.84
N LEU A 288 -15.56 5.22 2.42
CA LEU A 288 -16.25 4.03 1.95
C LEU A 288 -15.56 3.48 0.70
N LEU A 289 -15.16 4.36 -0.23
CA LEU A 289 -14.44 3.97 -1.45
C LEU A 289 -13.08 3.34 -1.14
N LEU A 290 -12.32 3.90 -0.21
CA LEU A 290 -11.02 3.36 0.21
C LEU A 290 -11.17 2.00 0.91
N GLN A 291 -12.14 1.86 1.84
CA GLN A 291 -12.43 0.58 2.51
C GLN A 291 -12.90 -0.51 1.54
N LYS A 292 -13.76 -0.17 0.58
CA LYS A 292 -14.21 -1.13 -0.45
C LYS A 292 -13.07 -1.57 -1.37
N TYR A 293 -12.15 -0.66 -1.67
CA TYR A 293 -10.97 -0.99 -2.47
C TYR A 293 -10.02 -1.93 -1.72
N SER A 294 -9.73 -1.69 -0.43
CA SER A 294 -8.87 -2.59 0.34
C SER A 294 -9.46 -3.99 0.43
N ALA A 295 -10.76 -4.11 0.74
CA ALA A 295 -11.46 -5.40 0.73
C ALA A 295 -11.39 -6.12 -0.63
N ALA A 296 -11.53 -5.37 -1.74
CA ALA A 296 -11.43 -5.93 -3.08
C ALA A 296 -9.99 -6.30 -3.49
N ALA A 297 -8.99 -5.55 -3.02
CA ALA A 297 -7.58 -5.80 -3.29
C ALA A 297 -7.05 -7.03 -2.55
N ASP A 298 -7.49 -7.24 -1.31
CA ASP A 298 -7.18 -8.42 -0.50
C ASP A 298 -7.76 -9.70 -1.11
N ALA A 299 -8.98 -9.62 -1.66
CA ALA A 299 -9.65 -10.76 -2.30
C ALA A 299 -9.02 -11.18 -3.65
N ASN A 300 -8.48 -10.22 -4.41
CA ASN A 300 -8.06 -10.45 -5.80
C ASN A 300 -6.54 -10.36 -6.04
N SER A 301 -5.72 -10.39 -4.99
CA SER A 301 -4.25 -10.19 -5.08
C SER A 301 -3.92 -9.01 -5.99
N GLY A 302 -4.45 -7.83 -5.64
CA GLY A 302 -4.36 -6.64 -6.49
C GLY A 302 -2.95 -6.39 -7.02
N THR A 303 -2.78 -6.44 -8.34
CA THR A 303 -1.48 -6.12 -8.98
C THR A 303 -1.05 -4.69 -8.62
N ALA A 304 0.25 -4.47 -8.39
CA ALA A 304 0.78 -3.16 -8.01
C ALA A 304 0.41 -2.04 -9.01
N GLU A 305 0.18 -2.39 -10.28
CA GLU A 305 -0.28 -1.48 -11.33
C GLU A 305 -1.72 -1.01 -11.10
N ALA A 306 -2.62 -1.89 -10.68
CA ALA A 306 -4.00 -1.52 -10.37
C ALA A 306 -4.09 -0.58 -9.16
N VAL A 307 -3.25 -0.81 -8.14
CA VAL A 307 -3.15 0.08 -6.96
C VAL A 307 -2.63 1.46 -7.37
N ARG A 308 -1.60 1.50 -8.22
CA ARG A 308 -1.07 2.76 -8.76
C ARG A 308 -2.12 3.49 -9.63
N GLY A 309 -2.84 2.77 -10.47
CA GLY A 309 -3.89 3.31 -11.34
C GLY A 309 -5.04 3.91 -10.54
N PHE A 310 -5.52 3.20 -9.52
CA PHE A 310 -6.56 3.68 -8.62
C PHE A 310 -6.09 4.90 -7.81
N ARG A 311 -4.89 4.83 -7.20
CA ARG A 311 -4.29 5.96 -6.49
C ARG A 311 -4.22 7.21 -7.36
N MET A 312 -3.73 7.08 -8.59
CA MET A 312 -3.61 8.23 -9.49
C MET A 312 -4.99 8.78 -9.87
N ALA A 313 -5.95 7.91 -10.19
CA ALA A 313 -7.31 8.35 -10.52
C ALA A 313 -7.94 9.14 -9.36
N VAL A 314 -7.93 8.59 -8.14
CA VAL A 314 -8.49 9.27 -6.95
C VAL A 314 -7.81 10.62 -6.70
N LEU A 315 -6.48 10.69 -6.79
CA LEU A 315 -5.76 11.96 -6.59
C LEU A 315 -6.04 12.98 -7.69
N THR A 316 -6.20 12.53 -8.95
CA THR A 316 -6.59 13.41 -10.06
C THR A 316 -8.01 13.94 -9.86
N SER A 317 -8.96 13.09 -9.47
CA SER A 317 -10.34 13.51 -9.19
C SER A 317 -10.40 14.46 -8.00
N LEU A 318 -9.70 14.17 -6.90
CA LEU A 318 -9.64 15.08 -5.73
C LEU A 318 -9.11 16.45 -6.11
N LYS A 319 -8.04 16.52 -6.93
CA LYS A 319 -7.52 17.79 -7.43
C LYS A 319 -8.46 18.54 -8.37
N GLN A 320 -9.39 17.84 -9.04
CA GLN A 320 -10.35 18.45 -9.95
C GLN A 320 -11.61 18.94 -9.24
N PHE A 321 -12.18 18.12 -8.37
CA PHE A 321 -13.47 18.39 -7.72
C PHE A 321 -13.31 19.14 -6.40
N ASN A 322 -12.32 18.77 -5.56
CA ASN A 322 -12.09 19.36 -4.23
C ASN A 322 -10.60 19.69 -3.95
N PRO A 323 -10.01 20.70 -4.63
CA PRO A 323 -8.58 21.03 -4.46
C PRO A 323 -8.21 21.50 -3.05
N ASN A 324 -9.16 22.08 -2.31
CA ASN A 324 -8.93 22.70 -1.01
C ASN A 324 -9.25 21.78 0.18
N ASP A 325 -9.81 20.59 -0.07
CA ASP A 325 -10.13 19.63 0.99
C ASP A 325 -8.87 18.87 1.39
N LEU A 326 -8.13 19.46 2.32
CA LEU A 326 -6.89 18.86 2.82
C LEU A 326 -7.16 17.55 3.56
N ASP A 327 -8.33 17.37 4.19
CA ASP A 327 -8.69 16.17 4.96
C ASP A 327 -8.89 14.98 4.03
N ALA A 328 -9.54 15.18 2.89
CA ALA A 328 -9.61 14.17 1.84
C ALA A 328 -8.22 13.73 1.34
N PHE A 329 -7.29 14.67 1.11
CA PHE A 329 -5.91 14.31 0.73
C PHE A 329 -5.20 13.53 1.84
N ALA A 330 -5.38 13.89 3.12
CA ALA A 330 -4.76 13.18 4.24
C ALA A 330 -5.26 11.73 4.33
N MET A 331 -6.57 11.50 4.16
CA MET A 331 -7.17 10.17 4.17
C MET A 331 -6.56 9.28 3.07
N VAL A 332 -6.43 9.80 1.85
CA VAL A 332 -5.82 9.07 0.72
C VAL A 332 -4.34 8.79 0.96
N TYR A 333 -3.58 9.78 1.43
CA TYR A 333 -2.15 9.61 1.65
C TYR A 333 -1.85 8.61 2.77
N ASN A 334 -2.65 8.60 3.84
CA ASN A 334 -2.54 7.60 4.91
C ASN A 334 -2.91 6.20 4.40
N HIS A 335 -3.98 6.07 3.61
CA HIS A 335 -4.41 4.77 3.07
C HIS A 335 -3.35 4.11 2.18
N PHE A 336 -2.61 4.90 1.39
CA PHE A 336 -1.57 4.39 0.49
C PHE A 336 -0.14 4.49 1.04
N ASP A 337 0.04 4.78 2.34
CA ASP A 337 1.35 4.99 3.01
C ASP A 337 2.28 5.97 2.26
N MET A 338 1.72 7.09 1.80
CA MET A 338 2.41 8.12 1.03
C MET A 338 3.14 9.12 1.95
N LYS A 339 4.19 8.65 2.63
CA LYS A 339 4.83 9.39 3.73
C LYS A 339 5.42 10.75 3.36
N HIS A 340 5.94 10.91 2.14
CA HIS A 340 6.48 12.20 1.70
C HIS A 340 5.36 13.21 1.47
N GLU A 341 4.29 12.78 0.81
CA GLU A 341 3.13 13.60 0.52
C GLU A 341 2.36 13.96 1.80
N THR A 342 2.18 13.03 2.74
CA THR A 342 1.61 13.33 4.08
C THR A 342 2.42 14.39 4.80
N ALA A 343 3.75 14.26 4.84
CA ALA A 343 4.60 15.22 5.54
C ALA A 343 4.53 16.61 4.89
N SER A 344 4.52 16.67 3.55
CA SER A 344 4.35 17.94 2.81
C SER A 344 2.98 18.59 3.04
N LEU A 345 1.93 17.78 3.18
CA LEU A 345 0.57 18.24 3.47
C LEU A 345 0.48 18.81 4.89
N LEU A 346 1.07 18.12 5.87
CA LEU A 346 1.15 18.60 7.26
C LEU A 346 1.92 19.93 7.35
N GLU A 347 3.05 20.06 6.65
CA GLU A 347 3.79 21.34 6.56
C GLU A 347 2.98 22.46 5.89
N LEU A 348 2.11 22.13 4.92
CA LEU A 348 1.20 23.11 4.31
C LEU A 348 0.11 23.55 5.29
N ARG A 349 -0.53 22.60 5.98
CA ARG A 349 -1.54 22.86 7.02
C ARG A 349 -0.97 23.73 8.14
N ALA A 350 0.24 23.41 8.60
CA ALA A 350 0.94 24.18 9.61
C ALA A 350 1.10 25.66 9.22
N ARG A 351 1.52 25.92 7.96
CA ARG A 351 1.66 27.28 7.42
C ARG A 351 0.31 27.99 7.27
N GLN A 352 -0.74 27.30 6.83
CA GLN A 352 -2.06 27.89 6.73
C GLN A 352 -2.61 28.28 8.11
N SER A 353 -2.46 27.42 9.12
CA SER A 353 -2.87 27.73 10.49
C SER A 353 -2.08 28.91 11.07
N SER A 354 -0.76 28.98 10.85
CA SER A 354 0.02 30.15 11.31
C SER A 354 -0.37 31.44 10.59
N GLN A 355 -0.72 31.38 9.30
CA GLN A 355 -1.22 32.53 8.55
C GLN A 355 -2.58 33.00 9.06
N GLN A 356 -3.49 32.08 9.40
CA GLN A 356 -4.79 32.41 9.99
C GLN A 356 -4.66 33.22 11.28
N TRP A 357 -3.68 32.88 12.13
CA TRP A 357 -3.40 33.65 13.34
C TRP A 357 -3.04 35.11 13.04
N PHE A 358 -2.24 35.38 12.00
CA PHE A 358 -1.89 36.75 11.61
C PHE A 358 -3.08 37.59 11.13
N TYR A 359 -4.15 36.96 10.64
CA TYR A 359 -5.37 37.63 10.22
C TYR A 359 -6.36 37.86 11.36
N ARG A 360 -6.17 37.22 12.54
CA ARG A 360 -7.03 37.48 13.70
C ARG A 360 -6.79 38.87 14.28
N TYR A 361 -7.88 39.48 14.75
CA TYR A 361 -7.84 40.77 15.45
C TYR A 361 -7.36 40.62 16.90
N ASP A 362 -7.73 39.51 17.55
CA ASP A 362 -7.34 39.16 18.91
C ASP A 362 -6.12 38.24 18.88
N LYS A 363 -4.95 38.78 19.26
CA LYS A 363 -3.67 38.07 19.26
C LYS A 363 -3.41 37.28 20.55
N ASP A 364 -4.28 37.39 21.56
CA ASP A 364 -4.14 36.66 22.81
C ASP A 364 -4.54 35.18 22.67
N GLN A 365 -5.30 34.85 21.61
CA GLN A 365 -5.72 33.49 21.29
C GLN A 365 -4.67 32.77 20.44
N ASN A 366 -3.95 31.83 21.07
CA ASN A 366 -2.86 31.07 20.44
C ASN A 366 -3.29 29.72 19.87
N GLU A 367 -4.58 29.42 19.76
CA GLU A 367 -5.08 28.12 19.29
C GLU A 367 -4.54 27.75 17.90
N ASP A 368 -4.56 28.69 16.96
CA ASP A 368 -4.07 28.48 15.59
C ASP A 368 -2.56 28.21 15.55
N LEU A 369 -1.78 28.89 16.41
CA LEU A 369 -0.33 28.65 16.54
C LEU A 369 -0.05 27.30 17.19
N LEU A 370 -0.83 26.91 18.20
CA LEU A 370 -0.71 25.58 18.82
C LEU A 370 -1.05 24.47 17.81
N GLN A 371 -2.06 24.66 16.97
CA GLN A 371 -2.37 23.72 15.88
C GLN A 371 -1.25 23.68 14.84
N SER A 372 -0.70 24.82 14.44
CA SER A 372 0.46 24.90 13.55
C SER A 372 1.67 24.12 14.11
N MET A 373 1.97 24.31 15.39
CA MET A 373 3.04 23.61 16.08
C MET A 373 2.80 22.10 16.09
N ARG A 374 1.57 21.64 16.39
CA ARG A 374 1.21 20.22 16.34
C ARG A 374 1.46 19.61 14.96
N TYR A 375 1.01 20.27 13.89
CA TYR A 375 1.21 19.79 12.52
C TYR A 375 2.70 19.68 12.15
N TYR A 376 3.56 20.60 12.60
CA TYR A 376 5.00 20.49 12.38
C TYR A 376 5.64 19.33 13.16
N ILE A 377 5.17 19.04 14.38
CA ILE A 377 5.63 17.89 15.16
C ILE A 377 5.23 16.58 14.46
N GLU A 378 3.95 16.46 14.07
CA GLU A 378 3.45 15.30 13.32
C GLU A 378 4.22 15.13 11.99
N ALA A 379 4.53 16.23 11.28
CA ALA A 379 5.36 16.17 10.07
C ALA A 379 6.79 15.68 10.35
N ALA A 380 7.38 16.08 11.48
CA ALA A 380 8.72 15.63 11.88
C ALA A 380 8.75 14.13 12.19
N GLU A 381 7.72 13.60 12.87
CA GLU A 381 7.58 12.17 13.14
C GLU A 381 7.50 11.37 11.83
N VAL A 382 6.69 11.84 10.88
CA VAL A 382 6.58 11.20 9.56
C VAL A 382 7.92 11.26 8.81
N HIS A 383 8.59 12.42 8.73
CA HIS A 383 9.90 12.56 8.07
C HIS A 383 10.98 11.68 8.71
N SER A 384 10.94 11.50 10.03
CA SER A 384 11.86 10.61 10.75
C SER A 384 11.71 9.17 10.31
N SER A 385 10.51 8.74 9.90
CA SER A 385 10.28 7.37 9.43
C SER A 385 10.78 7.09 8.00
N ILE A 386 11.18 8.13 7.26
CA ILE A 386 11.66 8.06 5.87
C ILE A 386 13.18 8.31 5.78
N ASP A 387 13.89 8.36 6.92
CA ASP A 387 15.32 8.69 7.01
C ASP A 387 15.68 10.10 6.45
N ALA A 388 14.73 11.02 6.38
CA ALA A 388 14.96 12.40 5.91
C ALA A 388 15.41 13.31 7.06
N GLY A 389 16.64 13.10 7.57
CA GLY A 389 17.15 13.80 8.76
C GLY A 389 17.14 15.34 8.64
N ASN A 390 17.39 15.89 7.45
CA ASN A 390 17.34 17.34 7.23
C ASN A 390 15.92 17.89 7.30
N ASN A 391 14.94 17.18 6.75
CA ASN A 391 13.53 17.61 6.79
C ASN A 391 12.97 17.49 8.19
N THR A 392 13.33 16.42 8.92
CA THR A 392 12.98 16.24 10.33
C THR A 392 13.49 17.41 11.17
N ARG A 393 14.79 17.75 11.04
CA ARG A 393 15.38 18.91 11.73
C ARG A 393 14.67 20.22 11.37
N ARG A 394 14.39 20.45 10.08
CA ARG A 394 13.68 21.64 9.62
C ARG A 394 12.26 21.72 10.22
N ALA A 395 11.51 20.63 10.24
CA ALA A 395 10.17 20.59 10.83
C ALA A 395 10.20 20.85 12.35
N CYS A 396 11.15 20.26 13.08
CA CYS A 396 11.37 20.55 14.50
C CYS A 396 11.75 22.02 14.75
N ALA A 397 12.61 22.58 13.90
CA ALA A 397 13.00 23.99 13.99
C ALA A 397 11.82 24.92 13.71
N GLN A 398 10.96 24.59 12.75
CA GLN A 398 9.71 25.32 12.48
C GLN A 398 8.73 25.24 13.65
N ALA A 399 8.54 24.07 14.26
CA ALA A 399 7.75 23.94 15.50
C ALA A 399 8.32 24.79 16.64
N SER A 400 9.64 24.82 16.77
CA SER A 400 10.34 25.66 17.77
C SER A 400 10.21 27.15 17.46
N LEU A 401 10.18 27.55 16.19
CA LEU A 401 9.95 28.93 15.79
C LEU A 401 8.51 29.38 16.12
N VAL A 402 7.52 28.50 15.93
CA VAL A 402 6.15 28.75 16.36
C VAL A 402 6.06 28.92 17.88
N SER A 403 6.80 28.11 18.66
CA SER A 403 6.85 28.27 20.11
C SER A 403 7.47 29.60 20.56
N LEU A 404 8.49 30.10 19.84
CA LEU A 404 9.03 31.45 20.05
C LEU A 404 7.98 32.53 19.80
N GLN A 405 7.18 32.40 18.74
CA GLN A 405 6.09 33.34 18.44
C GLN A 405 5.04 33.39 19.54
N ILE A 406 4.70 32.24 20.14
CA ILE A 406 3.76 32.15 21.27
C ILE A 406 4.36 32.81 22.53
N ARG A 407 5.65 32.58 22.80
CA ARG A 407 6.31 33.12 23.99
C ARG A 407 6.59 34.62 23.90
N MET A 408 6.82 35.14 22.69
CA MET A 408 7.19 36.53 22.43
C MET A 408 6.33 37.12 21.29
N PRO A 409 5.08 37.52 21.58
CA PRO A 409 4.12 37.96 20.56
C PRO A 409 4.45 39.32 19.93
N ASP A 410 5.23 40.17 20.62
CA ASP A 410 5.56 41.52 20.16
C ASP A 410 6.46 41.53 18.92
N THR A 411 7.25 40.48 18.73
CA THR A 411 8.16 40.33 17.59
C THR A 411 7.55 39.34 16.59
N LYS A 412 7.68 39.65 15.30
CA LYS A 412 7.27 38.73 14.23
C LYS A 412 8.41 37.75 13.95
N TRP A 413 8.20 36.48 14.27
CA TRP A 413 9.17 35.39 14.06
C TRP A 413 8.86 34.53 12.84
N LEU A 414 7.59 34.42 12.45
CA LEU A 414 7.14 33.56 11.34
C LEU A 414 7.05 34.34 10.02
N ASP A 415 7.18 33.63 8.90
CA ASP A 415 7.02 34.16 7.53
C ASP A 415 7.89 35.40 7.21
N LEU A 416 9.13 35.41 7.71
CA LEU A 416 10.13 36.44 7.39
C LEU A 416 10.83 36.16 6.05
N SER A 417 11.23 37.23 5.38
CA SER A 417 12.20 37.13 4.28
C SER A 417 13.57 36.75 4.83
N GLU A 418 14.42 36.17 3.98
CA GLU A 418 15.79 35.78 4.36
C GLU A 418 16.59 36.96 4.97
N THR A 419 16.43 38.17 4.43
CA THR A 419 17.06 39.39 4.96
C THR A 419 16.58 39.75 6.36
N ASN A 420 15.28 39.66 6.62
CA ASN A 420 14.71 39.98 7.93
C ASN A 420 15.02 38.89 8.96
N ALA A 421 15.05 37.63 8.52
CA ALA A 421 15.49 36.51 9.36
C ALA A 421 16.95 36.68 9.81
N ARG A 422 17.86 37.09 8.91
CA ARG A 422 19.26 37.38 9.27
C ARG A 422 19.39 38.56 10.25
N ARG A 423 18.58 39.60 10.10
CA ARG A 423 18.56 40.73 11.06
C ARG A 423 18.13 40.29 12.45
N ILE A 424 17.00 39.58 12.53
CA ILE A 424 16.49 39.05 13.79
C ILE A 424 17.50 38.10 14.43
N LEU A 425 18.17 37.25 13.64
CA LEU A 425 19.22 36.35 14.10
C LEU A 425 20.37 37.10 14.79
N VAL A 426 20.85 38.21 14.21
CA VAL A 426 21.95 39.02 14.77
C VAL A 426 21.52 39.78 16.03
N GLU A 427 20.27 40.22 16.08
CA GLU A 427 19.71 40.97 17.21
C GLU A 427 19.47 40.09 18.46
N GLN A 428 19.58 38.76 18.37
CA GLN A 428 19.32 37.85 19.49
C GLN A 428 20.45 37.77 20.52
N SER A 429 20.11 37.97 21.80
CA SER A 429 21.05 37.86 22.92
C SER A 429 21.22 36.44 23.49
N ARG A 430 20.26 35.54 23.26
CA ARG A 430 20.33 34.13 23.71
C ARG A 430 20.67 33.20 22.56
N PHE A 431 21.60 32.28 22.79
CA PHE A 431 22.05 31.34 21.76
C PHE A 431 20.93 30.39 21.31
N GLN A 432 20.10 29.90 22.24
CA GLN A 432 19.00 28.99 21.90
C GLN A 432 17.97 29.62 20.96
N GLU A 433 17.64 30.90 21.16
CA GLU A 433 16.72 31.66 20.31
C GLU A 433 17.34 31.90 18.93
N ALA A 434 18.62 32.28 18.88
CA ALA A 434 19.38 32.42 17.63
C ALA A 434 19.46 31.09 16.86
N LEU A 435 19.70 29.97 17.55
CA LEU A 435 19.79 28.65 16.94
C LEU A 435 18.47 28.23 16.29
N ILE A 436 17.35 28.43 16.98
CA ILE A 436 16.01 28.13 16.42
C ILE A 436 15.78 28.91 15.12
N VAL A 437 16.09 30.21 15.10
CA VAL A 437 15.96 31.05 13.90
C VAL A 437 16.89 30.56 12.79
N ALA A 438 18.15 30.26 13.11
CA ALA A 438 19.12 29.77 12.14
C ALA A 438 18.71 28.44 11.50
N GLU A 439 18.18 27.51 12.28
CA GLU A 439 17.73 26.21 11.79
C GLU A 439 16.41 26.30 11.01
N ALA A 440 15.45 27.10 11.49
CA ALA A 440 14.14 27.22 10.85
C ALA A 440 14.22 27.85 9.46
N TYR A 441 15.10 28.85 9.29
CA TYR A 441 15.31 29.56 8.02
C TYR A 441 16.43 28.98 7.15
N GLY A 442 17.11 27.91 7.59
CA GLY A 442 18.23 27.33 6.84
C GLY A 442 19.49 28.21 6.80
N LEU A 443 19.62 29.14 7.76
CA LEU A 443 20.76 30.05 7.93
C LEU A 443 21.86 29.48 8.83
N ASN A 444 21.80 28.20 9.19
CA ASN A 444 22.81 27.52 10.02
C ASN A 444 24.11 27.22 9.24
N GLN A 445 24.67 28.24 8.60
CA GLN A 445 25.96 28.20 7.92
C GLN A 445 27.02 28.94 8.74
N PRO A 446 28.29 28.49 8.73
CA PRO A 446 29.34 29.11 9.55
C PRO A 446 29.56 30.61 9.32
N SER A 447 29.33 31.10 8.09
CA SER A 447 29.50 32.52 7.73
C SER A 447 28.45 33.42 8.39
N GLU A 448 27.21 32.96 8.50
CA GLU A 448 26.12 33.74 9.11
C GLU A 448 26.37 33.94 10.62
N TRP A 449 26.93 32.92 11.28
CA TRP A 449 27.29 32.98 12.69
C TRP A 449 28.45 33.95 13.01
N ALA A 450 29.28 34.32 12.02
CA ALA A 450 30.35 35.28 12.23
C ALA A 450 29.79 36.67 12.61
N LEU A 451 28.71 37.10 11.96
CA LEU A 451 28.06 38.40 12.25
C LEU A 451 27.34 38.38 13.61
N VAL A 452 26.68 37.27 13.95
CA VAL A 452 26.02 37.09 15.25
C VAL A 452 27.04 37.16 16.38
N LEU A 453 28.14 36.41 16.27
CA LEU A 453 29.20 36.42 17.27
C LEU A 453 29.88 37.79 17.36
N TRP A 454 30.01 38.51 16.24
CA TRP A 454 30.53 39.88 16.24
C TRP A 454 29.63 40.84 17.03
N GLU A 455 28.32 40.82 16.79
CA GLU A 455 27.36 41.67 17.50
C GLU A 455 27.32 41.33 19.00
N GLN A 456 27.37 40.04 19.34
CA GLN A 456 27.44 39.62 20.74
C GLN A 456 28.75 39.99 21.42
N MET A 457 29.87 40.12 20.68
CA MET A 457 31.14 40.60 21.22
C MET A 457 31.12 42.08 21.60
N LEU A 458 30.23 42.88 21.01
CA LEU A 458 30.01 44.28 21.36
C LEU A 458 29.27 44.42 22.72
N ASN A 459 28.64 43.35 23.21
CA ASN A 459 27.89 43.29 24.47
C ASN A 459 28.56 42.36 25.50
N PRO A 460 29.54 42.87 26.29
CA PRO A 460 30.45 42.02 27.10
C PRO A 460 29.79 41.18 28.21
N GLU A 461 28.62 41.57 28.70
CA GLU A 461 27.93 40.84 29.78
C GLU A 461 27.34 39.50 29.31
N LEU A 462 27.00 39.40 28.02
CA LEU A 462 26.26 38.27 27.44
C LEU A 462 27.17 37.34 26.61
N THR A 463 28.32 37.84 26.14
CA THR A 463 29.21 37.11 25.24
C THR A 463 29.74 35.79 25.85
N GLU A 464 30.13 35.77 27.13
CA GLU A 464 30.77 34.59 27.73
C GLU A 464 29.78 33.40 27.83
N GLN A 465 28.52 33.68 28.19
CA GLN A 465 27.45 32.68 28.28
C GLN A 465 27.04 32.21 26.87
N PHE A 466 26.81 33.15 25.95
CA PHE A 466 26.43 32.83 24.57
C PHE A 466 27.47 31.93 23.89
N VAL A 467 28.77 32.27 23.99
CA VAL A 467 29.83 31.48 23.37
C VAL A 467 30.00 30.13 24.07
N ALA A 468 29.67 30.00 25.36
CA ALA A 468 29.69 28.72 26.07
C ALA A 468 28.60 27.78 25.57
N GLU A 469 27.38 28.27 25.42
CA GLU A 469 26.27 27.52 24.84
C GLU A 469 26.53 27.19 23.37
N PHE A 470 27.07 28.14 22.60
CA PHE A 470 27.42 27.93 21.19
C PHE A 470 28.38 26.74 21.02
N VAL A 471 29.49 26.71 21.77
CA VAL A 471 30.52 25.67 21.64
C VAL A 471 30.03 24.30 22.12
N ALA A 472 29.01 24.25 22.98
CA ALA A 472 28.41 23.01 23.43
C ALA A 472 27.57 22.34 22.32
N VAL A 473 27.01 23.12 21.38
CA VAL A 473 26.08 22.62 20.35
C VAL A 473 26.69 22.63 18.95
N LEU A 474 27.44 23.68 18.59
CA LEU A 474 28.01 23.88 17.25
C LEU A 474 29.55 23.98 17.30
N PRO A 475 30.27 23.39 16.33
CA PRO A 475 31.73 23.51 16.28
C PRO A 475 32.16 24.91 15.83
N LEU A 476 33.22 25.43 16.47
CA LEU A 476 33.90 26.64 16.01
C LEU A 476 34.67 26.36 14.72
N GLN A 477 34.05 26.64 13.59
CA GLN A 477 34.63 26.46 12.26
C GLN A 477 35.76 27.47 12.01
N PRO A 478 36.90 27.06 11.41
CA PRO A 478 38.00 27.95 11.09
C PRO A 478 37.62 29.15 10.21
N SER A 479 36.76 28.95 9.21
CA SER A 479 36.32 30.00 8.27
C SER A 479 35.63 31.17 8.99
N MET A 480 34.68 30.85 9.88
CA MET A 480 33.95 31.80 10.72
C MET A 480 34.90 32.59 11.64
N LEU A 481 35.87 31.91 12.27
CA LEU A 481 36.84 32.55 13.15
C LEU A 481 37.76 33.51 12.39
N VAL A 482 38.19 33.16 11.17
CA VAL A 482 39.02 34.03 10.35
C VAL A 482 38.24 35.25 9.87
N GLU A 483 36.95 35.11 9.55
CA GLU A 483 36.04 36.23 9.29
C GLU A 483 35.92 37.16 10.51
N LEU A 484 35.68 36.61 11.70
CA LEU A 484 35.68 37.36 12.95
C LEU A 484 37.01 38.10 13.20
N ALA A 485 38.15 37.46 12.92
CA ALA A 485 39.46 38.10 13.04
C ALA A 485 39.64 39.27 12.06
N ARG A 486 39.07 39.16 10.85
CA ARG A 486 39.06 40.26 9.87
C ARG A 486 38.16 41.41 10.32
N PHE A 487 36.95 41.12 10.84
CA PHE A 487 36.06 42.14 11.41
C PHE A 487 36.71 42.88 12.58
N TYR A 488 37.36 42.14 13.49
CA TYR A 488 38.13 42.70 14.58
C TYR A 488 39.23 43.64 14.08
N ARG A 489 40.04 43.20 13.10
CA ARG A 489 41.10 44.02 12.52
C ARG A 489 40.55 45.27 11.87
N SER A 490 39.50 45.17 11.05
CA SER A 490 38.93 46.33 10.35
C SER A 490 38.39 47.37 11.34
N GLU A 491 37.78 46.95 12.44
CA GLU A 491 37.26 47.86 13.46
C GLU A 491 38.37 48.48 14.32
N MET A 492 39.41 47.71 14.67
CA MET A 492 40.61 48.25 15.32
C MET A 492 41.37 49.23 14.42
N GLN A 493 41.41 49.01 13.10
CA GLN A 493 42.04 49.94 12.16
C GLN A 493 41.18 51.19 11.94
N ALA A 494 39.88 51.03 11.73
CA ALA A 494 38.96 52.15 11.51
C ALA A 494 38.88 53.10 12.72
N ARG A 495 38.99 52.57 13.95
CA ARG A 495 38.91 53.36 15.19
C ARG A 495 40.27 53.63 15.84
N GLY A 496 41.32 52.91 15.45
CA GLY A 496 42.70 53.14 15.89
C GLY A 496 43.29 54.44 15.36
N ASP A 497 42.87 54.89 14.18
CA ASP A 497 43.20 56.21 13.63
C ASP A 497 42.43 57.36 14.32
N GLN A 498 41.39 57.05 15.11
CA GLN A 498 40.57 58.03 15.84
C GLN A 498 41.05 58.26 17.28
N SER A 499 42.32 58.00 17.59
CA SER A 499 42.92 58.39 18.88
C SER A 499 43.01 59.91 19.10
N GLN A 500 42.41 60.75 18.23
CA GLN A 500 42.37 62.21 18.38
C GLN A 500 40.98 62.87 18.27
N PHE A 501 39.87 62.15 18.04
CA PHE A 501 38.55 62.80 17.94
C PHE A 501 37.50 62.13 18.85
N SER A 502 37.56 62.45 20.13
CA SER A 502 36.60 61.99 21.14
C SER A 502 35.37 62.90 21.33
N VAL A 503 34.92 63.68 20.32
CA VAL A 503 33.94 64.76 20.61
C VAL A 503 32.72 64.87 19.67
N TRP A 504 32.70 64.34 18.45
CA TRP A 504 31.55 64.61 17.56
C TRP A 504 31.11 63.36 16.79
N LEU A 505 30.19 62.60 17.39
CA LEU A 505 28.96 62.12 16.74
C LEU A 505 28.04 61.47 17.80
N THR A 506 26.81 61.98 17.83
CA THR A 506 25.69 61.69 18.71
C THR A 506 25.06 60.31 18.48
N GLY A 507 24.65 59.66 19.57
CA GLY A 507 23.55 58.70 19.60
C GLY A 507 23.89 57.23 19.81
N GLY A 508 24.67 56.88 20.84
CA GLY A 508 24.87 55.48 21.26
C GLY A 508 26.33 55.06 21.50
N GLY A 509 27.18 55.96 21.99
CA GLY A 509 28.61 55.70 22.18
C GLY A 509 28.86 54.52 23.13
N LEU A 510 29.51 53.47 22.62
CA LEU A 510 30.05 52.39 23.44
C LEU A 510 31.06 52.97 24.47
N PRO A 511 31.14 52.44 25.70
CA PRO A 511 31.97 52.98 26.78
C PRO A 511 33.46 53.09 26.40
N ALA A 512 34.21 54.01 27.01
CA ALA A 512 35.66 54.19 26.76
C ALA A 512 36.51 52.91 26.94
N ASP A 513 35.99 51.90 27.65
CA ASP A 513 36.62 50.60 27.85
C ASP A 513 36.21 49.53 26.82
N TRP A 514 35.43 49.87 25.79
CA TRP A 514 34.93 48.93 24.77
C TRP A 514 36.04 48.11 24.10
N ALA A 515 37.19 48.74 23.81
CA ALA A 515 38.33 48.06 23.19
C ALA A 515 38.96 47.01 24.13
N LYS A 516 38.96 47.27 25.44
CA LYS A 516 39.43 46.30 26.45
C LYS A 516 38.46 45.12 26.55
N TYR A 517 37.16 45.39 26.49
CA TYR A 517 36.12 44.36 26.51
C TYR A 517 36.16 43.49 25.25
N LEU A 518 36.22 44.10 24.06
CA LEU A 518 36.34 43.40 22.79
C LEU A 518 37.61 42.52 22.75
N GLY A 519 38.74 43.07 23.20
CA GLY A 519 40.00 42.35 23.32
C GLY A 519 39.94 41.18 24.33
N ARG A 520 39.17 41.33 25.42
CA ARG A 520 38.92 40.24 26.38
C ARG A 520 38.05 39.14 25.78
N SER A 521 36.96 39.49 25.10
CA SER A 521 36.06 38.54 24.41
C SER A 521 36.80 37.76 23.33
N PHE A 522 37.62 38.44 22.50
CA PHE A 522 38.42 37.77 21.48
C PHE A 522 39.51 36.87 22.09
N ARG A 523 40.17 37.28 23.19
CA ARG A 523 41.06 36.40 23.97
C ARG A 523 40.35 35.14 24.49
N CYS A 524 39.11 35.26 24.95
CA CYS A 524 38.31 34.11 25.38
C CYS A 524 38.04 33.14 24.21
N LEU A 525 37.74 33.66 23.02
CA LEU A 525 37.63 32.86 21.80
C LEU A 525 38.95 32.15 21.45
N LEU A 526 40.08 32.86 21.46
CA LEU A 526 41.41 32.29 21.21
C LEU A 526 41.83 31.23 22.25
N LYS A 527 41.38 31.34 23.50
CA LYS A 527 41.62 30.28 24.50
C LYS A 527 40.84 29.00 24.18
N ARG A 528 39.65 29.13 23.59
CA ARG A 528 38.76 28.00 23.26
C ARG A 528 39.14 27.30 21.95
N THR A 529 39.91 27.93 21.07
CA THR A 529 40.49 27.25 19.90
C THR A 529 41.60 26.28 20.34
N ARG A 530 41.41 24.98 20.07
CA ARG A 530 42.39 23.95 20.46
C ARG A 530 43.56 23.83 19.50
N ASP A 531 43.32 24.10 18.21
CA ASP A 531 44.37 24.04 17.19
C ASP A 531 45.31 25.25 17.29
N PHE A 532 46.58 24.99 17.62
CA PHE A 532 47.62 26.01 17.77
C PHE A 532 47.96 26.72 16.45
N ARG A 533 47.85 26.03 15.30
CA ARG A 533 48.13 26.67 13.99
C ARG A 533 47.02 27.65 13.62
N LEU A 534 45.76 27.25 13.85
CA LEU A 534 44.62 28.14 13.67
C LEU A 534 44.68 29.31 14.66
N LYS A 535 44.99 29.06 15.93
CA LYS A 535 45.14 30.10 16.95
C LYS A 535 46.21 31.13 16.59
N LEU A 536 47.37 30.67 16.11
CA LEU A 536 48.43 31.54 15.59
C LEU A 536 47.93 32.38 14.42
N HIS A 537 47.30 31.75 13.42
CA HIS A 537 46.76 32.45 12.25
C HIS A 537 45.72 33.51 12.62
N LEU A 538 44.81 33.21 13.54
CA LEU A 538 43.80 34.15 14.03
C LEU A 538 44.41 35.33 14.78
N ALA A 539 45.36 35.07 15.68
CA ALA A 539 46.04 36.12 16.44
C ALA A 539 46.86 37.05 15.51
N THR A 540 47.55 36.49 14.51
CA THR A 540 48.26 37.27 13.49
C THR A 540 47.30 38.08 12.62
N THR A 541 46.12 37.54 12.29
CA THR A 541 45.13 38.22 11.45
C THR A 541 44.44 39.37 12.19
N ALA A 542 44.07 39.16 13.46
CA ALA A 542 43.35 40.15 14.28
C ALA A 542 44.25 41.32 14.74
N THR A 543 45.57 41.11 14.85
CA THR A 543 46.58 42.08 15.34
C THR A 543 46.38 42.49 16.82
N GLY A 544 47.47 42.76 17.57
CA GLY A 544 47.40 43.18 18.98
C GLY A 544 47.37 42.07 20.05
N PHE A 545 47.75 40.84 19.68
CA PHE A 545 47.80 39.67 20.58
C PHE A 545 49.19 38.98 20.54
N ASP A 546 50.26 39.77 20.66
CA ASP A 546 51.65 39.28 20.57
C ASP A 546 51.97 38.22 21.64
N ASP A 547 51.38 38.36 22.83
CA ASP A 547 51.46 37.38 23.92
C ASP A 547 50.94 35.99 23.51
N VAL A 548 49.85 35.95 22.74
CA VAL A 548 49.26 34.71 22.23
C VAL A 548 50.09 34.16 21.06
N ILE A 549 50.63 35.03 20.20
CA ILE A 549 51.51 34.66 19.08
C ILE A 549 52.79 34.01 19.62
N ASP A 550 53.43 34.62 20.61
CA ASP A 550 54.65 34.11 21.24
C ASP A 550 54.41 32.81 22.00
N ALA A 551 53.25 32.66 22.64
CA ALA A 551 52.86 31.40 23.27
C ALA A 551 52.64 30.28 22.24
N CYS A 552 51.96 30.57 21.13
CA CYS A 552 51.76 29.60 20.05
C CYS A 552 53.07 29.24 19.35
N ASN A 553 53.98 30.20 19.14
CA ASN A 553 55.29 29.97 18.54
C ASN A 553 56.23 29.14 19.42
N ARG A 554 56.05 29.17 20.75
CA ARG A 554 56.79 28.31 21.69
C ARG A 554 56.30 26.86 21.70
N GLU A 555 55.00 26.65 21.50
CA GLU A 555 54.37 25.32 21.46
C GLU A 555 54.44 24.67 20.06
N LEU A 556 54.52 25.47 19.00
CA LEU A 556 54.67 24.98 17.62
C LEU A 556 56.16 24.80 17.30
N ASP A 557 56.60 23.54 17.20
CA ASP A 557 57.90 23.20 16.61
C ASP A 557 57.95 23.66 15.14
N LYS A 558 58.47 24.86 14.90
CA LYS A 558 58.75 25.36 13.55
C LYS A 558 60.10 24.80 13.11
N VAL A 559 60.08 23.99 12.06
CA VAL A 559 61.29 23.70 11.30
C VAL A 559 61.71 25.02 10.61
N PRO A 560 62.94 25.51 10.79
CA PRO A 560 63.41 26.73 10.13
C PRO A 560 63.29 26.58 8.60
N GLU A 561 62.86 27.64 7.90
CA GLU A 561 62.70 27.62 6.42
C GLU A 561 64.02 27.30 5.67
N ASN A 562 65.16 27.41 6.34
CA ASN A 562 66.48 27.05 5.82
C ASN A 562 66.82 25.55 5.96
N ALA A 563 65.97 24.73 6.59
CA ALA A 563 66.20 23.31 6.70
C ALA A 563 65.59 22.58 5.48
N GLY A 564 66.45 22.01 4.64
CA GLY A 564 66.04 21.08 3.58
C GLY A 564 65.29 19.85 4.12
N PRO A 565 64.85 18.91 3.26
CA PRO A 565 63.97 17.81 3.65
C PRO A 565 64.58 16.94 4.75
N LEU A 566 64.05 17.03 5.98
CA LEU A 566 64.51 16.27 7.14
C LEU A 566 63.84 14.88 7.15
N ILE A 567 64.65 13.82 7.10
CA ILE A 567 64.19 12.42 7.28
C ILE A 567 64.24 12.08 8.76
N LEU A 568 63.08 11.82 9.37
CA LEU A 568 62.96 11.40 10.77
C LEU A 568 63.41 9.94 10.93
N ARG A 569 64.48 9.69 11.69
CA ARG A 569 64.83 8.34 12.15
C ARG A 569 64.13 8.08 13.49
N LYS A 570 63.40 6.95 13.59
CA LYS A 570 62.60 6.58 14.77
C LYS A 570 63.53 6.26 15.95
N GLY A 571 63.70 7.19 16.89
CA GLY A 571 64.48 7.00 18.11
C GLY A 571 64.45 8.24 19.02
N HIS A 572 63.86 8.08 20.20
CA HIS A 572 63.77 8.98 21.35
C HIS A 572 64.84 10.08 21.46
N GLY A 573 64.38 11.34 21.53
CA GLY A 573 65.17 12.51 21.93
C GLY A 573 65.34 13.52 20.81
N GLY A 574 64.56 14.61 20.85
CA GLY A 574 64.46 15.61 19.79
C GLY A 574 65.73 16.44 19.61
N ALA A 575 66.59 16.02 18.69
CA ALA A 575 67.61 16.85 18.09
C ALA A 575 67.50 16.72 16.56
N TYR A 576 67.06 17.79 15.90
CA TYR A 576 67.04 17.88 14.44
C TYR A 576 68.47 18.15 13.95
N LEU A 577 69.07 17.18 13.26
CA LEU A 577 70.35 17.36 12.56
C LEU A 577 70.08 17.69 11.08
N PRO A 578 70.58 18.82 10.56
CA PRO A 578 70.52 19.09 9.12
C PRO A 578 71.47 18.12 8.39
N LEU A 579 70.98 17.52 7.30
CA LEU A 579 71.85 16.91 6.29
C LEU A 579 72.61 18.04 5.60
N MET A 580 73.93 17.89 5.50
CA MET A 580 74.89 18.87 4.97
C MET A 580 74.41 19.66 3.74
#